data_AF-A0A9P5NK16-F1
#
_entry.id   AF-A0A9P5NK16-F1
#
_cell.length_a   1.000
_cell.length_b   1.000
_cell.length_c   1.000
_cell.angle_alpha   90.00
_cell.angle_beta   90.00
_cell.angle_gamma   90.00
#
_symmetry.space_group_name_H-M   'P 1'
#
loop_
_entity.id
_entity.type
_entity.pdbx_description
1 polymer ?
#
loop_
_entity_poly.entity_id
_entity_poly.type
_entity_poly.pdbx_seq_one_letter_code
_entity_poly.pdbx_strand_id
1 'polypeptide(L)'
;MTQKLVSAGLKNQYHHYIPRFILRQFMEVPLPMNKRQRTLSFRKACKTGEDPECIYFYDLSTGVLQSKPISKAYGQNNLYRDMKDPVNVDHLEEMLSRLEQEASFVIHRIRSGIQAHSFTISRKELATLRKFLFLMHYRNDAVSSIYFQENHPNNAPLADWIRSYKKSRQLKDNIDVWLDGLRYYLERPHHAIVATGERLRERYGNNRIHEMLRRRLDPDIDDWYAIDYESQANYFFLGVWEAADKAEFVLGGNGFGLWEGLIYGSPGAHRLYVMSPRIAIILRRTFLHQPLSKDPSILYSCLADIPILPPDVKFADESILVGLEEMDPVISKDIFDTYRASPRSLDDQFQFKITKLTTEQTYAVNEVVMMNANLHPQGSLTFASPSSMLETLQAYMSSHNTFLGGKRSLFKPLLRELSTPSSSVSPTTTVPSLDAPWDVDTYGDLQLHMFLRFIVTGGVTFPSAYNRAYLVFHMATDIPSLRNPVSSKIRSMAQKCVSRLISFLDPPLPPLLPMSTTSKSLVETLPQSESEVFFALLGHQVDILRSAVNQMIC
;
A
#
# COMPACT_ATOMS: atom_id res chain seq x y z
N MET A 1 -28.44 -24.28 42.39
CA MET A 1 -28.55 -24.22 40.92
C MET A 1 -27.36 -23.42 40.43
N THR A 2 -26.31 -24.15 40.13
CA THR A 2 -24.92 -23.69 40.14
C THR A 2 -24.37 -23.87 38.73
N GLN A 3 -23.62 -22.88 38.25
CA GLN A 3 -22.60 -23.00 37.22
C GLN A 3 -22.98 -23.78 35.94
N LYS A 4 -23.53 -23.06 34.95
CA LYS A 4 -23.56 -23.55 33.56
C LYS A 4 -23.44 -22.42 32.56
N LEU A 5 -22.40 -21.58 32.67
CA LEU A 5 -22.17 -20.47 31.72
C LEU A 5 -20.70 -20.13 31.46
N VAL A 6 -19.75 -20.98 31.86
CA VAL A 6 -18.33 -20.80 31.53
C VAL A 6 -17.74 -22.13 31.06
N SER A 7 -17.99 -22.50 29.80
CA SER A 7 -17.15 -23.43 28.99
C SER A 7 -17.81 -23.85 27.67
N ALA A 8 -18.56 -22.97 26.99
CA ALA A 8 -18.66 -23.13 25.54
C ALA A 8 -17.25 -22.82 25.00
N GLY A 9 -16.45 -23.86 24.73
CA GLY A 9 -15.06 -23.73 24.33
C GLY A 9 -14.91 -22.64 23.26
N LEU A 10 -14.13 -21.61 23.57
CA LEU A 10 -13.88 -20.46 22.70
C LEU A 10 -13.27 -20.97 21.40
N LYS A 11 -14.12 -21.27 20.42
CA LYS A 11 -13.67 -21.79 19.13
C LYS A 11 -12.80 -20.71 18.50
N ASN A 12 -11.61 -21.09 18.05
CA ASN A 12 -10.78 -20.19 17.25
C ASN A 12 -11.52 -19.86 15.95
N GLN A 13 -11.58 -18.59 15.60
CA GLN A 13 -12.18 -18.12 14.36
C GLN A 13 -11.09 -17.58 13.45
N TYR A 14 -11.12 -17.99 12.17
CA TYR A 14 -10.22 -17.46 11.15
C TYR A 14 -10.83 -16.19 10.58
N HIS A 15 -10.12 -15.07 10.73
CA HIS A 15 -10.56 -13.74 10.30
C HIS A 15 -9.78 -13.29 9.07
N HIS A 16 -10.51 -12.93 8.02
CA HIS A 16 -9.94 -12.50 6.74
C HIS A 16 -9.60 -11.02 6.78
N TYR A 17 -8.33 -10.66 6.59
CA TYR A 17 -7.96 -9.25 6.38
C TYR A 17 -8.20 -8.82 4.92
N ILE A 18 -8.18 -9.76 3.96
CA ILE A 18 -8.73 -9.54 2.60
C ILE A 18 -10.11 -10.19 2.47
N PRO A 19 -11.19 -9.43 2.21
CA PRO A 19 -12.55 -9.96 2.17
C PRO A 19 -12.70 -11.06 1.13
N ARG A 20 -13.42 -12.12 1.51
CA ARG A 20 -13.69 -13.26 0.61
C ARG A 20 -14.43 -12.85 -0.66
N PHE A 21 -15.26 -11.80 -0.64
CA PHE A 21 -15.97 -11.35 -1.84
C PHE A 21 -15.02 -10.77 -2.90
N ILE A 22 -13.87 -10.24 -2.50
CA ILE A 22 -12.79 -9.79 -3.38
C ILE A 22 -12.01 -11.01 -3.89
N LEU A 23 -11.60 -11.93 -3.00
CA LEU A 23 -10.85 -13.13 -3.40
C LEU A 23 -11.59 -13.97 -4.43
N ARG A 24 -12.92 -14.07 -4.32
CA ARG A 24 -13.75 -14.77 -5.32
C ARG A 24 -13.69 -14.17 -6.73
N GLN A 25 -13.29 -12.90 -6.87
CA GLN A 25 -13.08 -12.29 -8.19
C GLN A 25 -11.84 -12.83 -8.89
N PHE A 26 -10.91 -13.45 -8.14
CA PHE A 26 -9.66 -14.02 -8.65
C PHE A 26 -9.72 -15.54 -8.86
N MET A 27 -10.91 -16.12 -8.77
CA MET A 27 -11.11 -17.53 -9.14
C MET A 27 -11.03 -17.66 -10.66
N GLU A 28 -10.27 -18.65 -11.15
CA GLU A 28 -10.16 -18.96 -12.58
C GLU A 28 -11.54 -19.23 -13.22
N VAL A 29 -12.39 -19.98 -12.51
CA VAL A 29 -13.78 -20.25 -12.91
C VAL A 29 -14.72 -19.80 -11.79
N PRO A 30 -15.42 -18.66 -11.95
CA PRO A 30 -16.41 -18.23 -10.98
C PRO A 30 -17.54 -19.26 -10.89
N LEU A 31 -17.75 -19.86 -9.71
CA LEU A 31 -18.87 -20.77 -9.49
C LEU A 31 -20.13 -19.93 -9.21
N PRO A 32 -21.16 -19.94 -10.09
CA PRO A 32 -22.40 -19.21 -9.86
C PRO A 32 -23.21 -19.91 -8.77
N MET A 33 -22.87 -19.68 -7.51
CA MET A 33 -23.61 -20.20 -6.36
C MET A 33 -24.51 -19.12 -5.77
N ASN A 34 -25.78 -19.46 -5.53
CA ASN A 34 -26.67 -18.64 -4.71
C ASN A 34 -26.33 -18.74 -3.21
N LYS A 35 -26.87 -17.84 -2.37
CA LYS A 35 -26.56 -17.78 -0.92
C LYS A 35 -26.75 -19.14 -0.23
N ARG A 36 -27.83 -19.86 -0.56
CA ARG A 36 -28.16 -21.17 0.03
C ARG A 36 -27.13 -22.23 -0.38
N GLN A 37 -26.77 -22.29 -1.66
CA GLN A 37 -25.75 -23.19 -2.18
C GLN A 37 -24.39 -22.93 -1.52
N ARG A 38 -24.03 -21.65 -1.30
CA ARG A 38 -22.79 -21.29 -0.58
C ARG A 38 -22.81 -21.74 0.87
N THR A 39 -23.93 -21.57 1.58
CA THR A 39 -24.04 -22.06 2.96
C THR A 39 -23.91 -23.58 3.01
N LEU A 40 -24.46 -24.30 2.03
CA LEU A 40 -24.34 -25.75 1.93
C LEU A 40 -22.92 -26.18 1.56
N SER A 41 -22.27 -25.52 0.60
CA SER A 41 -20.88 -25.83 0.23
C SER A 41 -19.92 -25.54 1.37
N PHE A 42 -20.10 -24.43 2.09
CA PHE A 42 -19.34 -24.13 3.30
C PHE A 42 -19.53 -25.20 4.38
N ARG A 43 -20.77 -25.62 4.64
CA ARG A 43 -21.06 -26.72 5.58
C ARG A 43 -20.42 -28.04 5.13
N LYS A 44 -20.40 -28.32 3.82
CA LYS A 44 -19.74 -29.50 3.25
C LYS A 44 -18.22 -29.39 3.43
N ALA A 45 -17.61 -28.26 3.09
CA ALA A 45 -16.19 -28.00 3.28
C ALA A 45 -15.76 -28.13 4.75
N CYS A 46 -16.58 -27.66 5.70
CA CYS A 46 -16.33 -27.89 7.12
C CYS A 46 -16.38 -29.36 7.55
N LYS A 47 -17.09 -30.22 6.81
CA LYS A 47 -17.20 -31.66 7.09
C LYS A 47 -16.16 -32.50 6.35
N THR A 48 -15.85 -32.16 5.10
CA THR A 48 -14.98 -32.94 4.21
C THR A 48 -13.56 -32.37 4.11
N GLY A 49 -13.34 -31.12 4.52
CA GLY A 49 -12.06 -30.42 4.36
C GLY A 49 -11.80 -29.87 2.95
N GLU A 50 -12.67 -30.18 1.98
CA GLU A 50 -12.55 -29.76 0.58
C GLU A 50 -13.29 -28.43 0.35
N ASP A 51 -12.54 -27.37 0.10
CA ASP A 51 -13.09 -26.07 -0.29
C ASP A 51 -13.14 -25.98 -1.83
N PRO A 52 -14.32 -25.82 -2.44
CA PRO A 52 -14.43 -25.67 -3.89
C PRO A 52 -13.97 -24.29 -4.39
N GLU A 53 -13.83 -23.30 -3.50
CA GLU A 53 -13.38 -21.96 -3.87
C GLU A 53 -11.85 -21.84 -3.66
N CYS A 54 -11.08 -22.00 -4.74
CA CYS A 54 -9.62 -21.85 -4.75
C CYS A 54 -9.15 -20.70 -5.63
N ILE A 55 -7.98 -20.14 -5.31
CA ILE A 55 -7.29 -19.08 -6.05
C ILE A 55 -5.84 -19.48 -6.32
N TYR A 56 -5.25 -18.96 -7.41
CA TYR A 56 -3.80 -19.03 -7.59
C TYR A 56 -3.12 -18.13 -6.58
N PHE A 57 -2.24 -18.71 -5.77
CA PHE A 57 -1.53 -18.02 -4.71
C PHE A 57 -0.04 -18.33 -4.85
N TYR A 58 0.75 -17.31 -5.14
CA TYR A 58 2.20 -17.38 -5.12
C TYR A 58 2.73 -16.83 -3.81
N ASP A 59 3.50 -17.65 -3.10
CA ASP A 59 4.13 -17.28 -1.84
C ASP A 59 5.57 -16.80 -2.10
N LEU A 60 5.88 -15.53 -1.81
CA LEU A 60 7.20 -14.98 -2.07
C LEU A 60 8.27 -15.57 -1.14
N SER A 61 7.89 -16.06 0.04
CA SER A 61 8.85 -16.62 1.02
C SER A 61 9.35 -17.99 0.62
N THR A 62 8.46 -18.82 0.05
CA THR A 62 8.79 -20.18 -0.39
C THR A 62 9.10 -20.26 -1.88
N GLY A 63 8.66 -19.27 -2.66
CA GLY A 63 8.80 -19.28 -4.12
C GLY A 63 7.91 -20.31 -4.81
N VAL A 64 6.81 -20.72 -4.17
CA VAL A 64 5.91 -21.78 -4.65
C VAL A 64 4.57 -21.18 -5.07
N LEU A 65 4.13 -21.54 -6.29
CA LEU A 65 2.76 -21.33 -6.74
C LEU A 65 1.88 -22.50 -6.27
N GLN A 66 0.72 -22.18 -5.70
CA GLN A 66 -0.24 -23.17 -5.23
C GLN A 66 -1.68 -22.73 -5.50
N SER A 67 -2.55 -23.71 -5.69
CA SER A 67 -4.00 -23.51 -5.63
C SER A 67 -4.42 -23.49 -4.15
N LYS A 68 -4.74 -22.31 -3.61
CA LYS A 68 -5.04 -22.12 -2.19
C LYS A 68 -6.54 -21.91 -1.96
N PRO A 69 -7.17 -22.64 -1.01
CA PRO A 69 -8.54 -22.37 -0.60
C PRO A 69 -8.74 -20.93 -0.11
N ILE A 70 -9.81 -20.26 -0.55
CA ILE A 70 -10.17 -18.92 -0.07
C ILE A 70 -10.34 -18.92 1.45
N SER A 71 -10.89 -19.98 2.03
CA SER A 71 -11.05 -20.12 3.49
C SER A 71 -9.73 -20.09 4.29
N LYS A 72 -8.58 -20.31 3.63
CA LYS A 72 -7.25 -20.37 4.25
C LYS A 72 -6.27 -19.32 3.71
N ALA A 73 -6.73 -18.43 2.84
CA ALA A 73 -5.94 -17.36 2.28
C ALA A 73 -6.25 -16.03 2.99
N TYR A 74 -5.21 -15.21 3.18
CA TYR A 74 -5.33 -13.81 3.61
C TYR A 74 -6.15 -13.58 4.88
N GLY A 75 -5.86 -14.38 5.91
CA GLY A 75 -6.47 -14.24 7.22
C GLY A 75 -5.61 -14.85 8.33
N GLN A 76 -6.05 -14.66 9.56
CA GLN A 76 -5.37 -15.10 10.77
C GLN A 76 -6.39 -15.48 11.84
N ASN A 77 -6.01 -16.40 12.71
CA ASN A 77 -6.88 -16.83 13.80
C ASN A 77 -7.01 -15.72 14.85
N ASN A 78 -8.26 -15.39 15.21
CA ASN A 78 -8.62 -14.47 16.28
C ASN A 78 -8.08 -13.04 16.12
N LEU A 79 -7.82 -12.58 14.88
CA LEU A 79 -7.20 -11.26 14.61
C LEU A 79 -7.94 -10.07 15.29
N TYR A 80 -9.27 -10.09 15.26
CA TYR A 80 -10.12 -9.02 15.81
C TYR A 80 -10.75 -9.37 17.16
N ARG A 81 -10.27 -10.44 17.81
CA ARG A 81 -10.90 -10.94 19.02
C ARG A 81 -10.52 -10.06 20.21
N ASP A 82 -11.52 -9.39 20.79
CA ASP A 82 -11.34 -8.55 21.96
C ASP A 82 -11.75 -9.33 23.22
N MET A 83 -10.75 -9.87 23.92
CA MET A 83 -10.97 -10.62 25.16
C MET A 83 -11.46 -9.75 26.33
N LYS A 84 -11.48 -8.43 26.18
CA LYS A 84 -11.94 -7.49 27.21
C LYS A 84 -13.43 -7.20 27.11
N ASP A 85 -14.07 -7.45 25.98
CA ASP A 85 -15.52 -7.31 25.86
C ASP A 85 -16.20 -8.51 26.58
N PRO A 86 -16.91 -8.27 27.69
CA PRO A 86 -17.50 -9.35 28.48
C PRO A 86 -18.76 -9.95 27.83
N VAL A 87 -19.31 -9.29 26.81
CA VAL A 87 -20.57 -9.68 26.15
C VAL A 87 -20.29 -10.39 24.83
N ASN A 88 -19.44 -9.80 23.99
CA ASN A 88 -19.13 -10.33 22.67
C ASN A 88 -17.67 -10.07 22.29
N VAL A 89 -16.84 -11.11 22.46
CA VAL A 89 -15.41 -11.06 22.10
C VAL A 89 -15.17 -10.93 20.59
N ASP A 90 -16.17 -11.21 19.75
CA ASP A 90 -16.09 -11.15 18.28
C ASP A 90 -16.88 -9.94 17.71
N HIS A 91 -17.22 -8.94 18.55
CA HIS A 91 -18.03 -7.79 18.14
C HIS A 91 -17.42 -6.99 16.96
N LEU A 92 -16.10 -6.86 16.90
CA LEU A 92 -15.42 -6.15 15.81
C LEU A 92 -15.55 -6.89 14.48
N GLU A 93 -15.47 -8.22 14.49
CA GLU A 93 -15.70 -9.05 13.30
C GLU A 93 -17.14 -8.88 12.80
N GLU A 94 -18.14 -8.85 13.70
CA GLU A 94 -19.53 -8.59 13.32
C GLU A 94 -19.71 -7.21 12.69
N MET A 95 -19.08 -6.18 13.24
CA MET A 95 -19.10 -4.82 12.68
C MET A 95 -18.40 -4.73 11.32
N LEU A 96 -17.24 -5.38 11.17
CA LEU A 96 -16.52 -5.48 9.90
C LEU A 96 -17.38 -6.22 8.86
N SER A 97 -18.03 -7.32 9.23
CA SER A 97 -18.88 -8.09 8.30
C SER A 97 -20.04 -7.25 7.73
N ARG A 98 -20.63 -6.36 8.55
CA ARG A 98 -21.67 -5.43 8.11
C ARG A 98 -21.12 -4.40 7.12
N LEU A 99 -19.98 -3.79 7.43
CA LEU A 99 -19.31 -2.85 6.53
C LEU A 99 -18.92 -3.52 5.20
N GLU A 100 -18.37 -4.73 5.25
CA GLU A 100 -18.03 -5.51 4.07
C GLU A 100 -19.26 -5.83 3.21
N GLN A 101 -20.37 -6.19 3.85
CA GLN A 101 -21.62 -6.44 3.15
C GLN A 101 -22.10 -5.19 2.41
N GLU A 102 -22.14 -4.04 3.08
CA GLU A 102 -22.53 -2.77 2.45
C GLU A 102 -21.58 -2.37 1.32
N ALA A 103 -20.27 -2.42 1.55
CA ALA A 103 -19.26 -2.11 0.56
C ALA A 103 -19.31 -3.05 -0.66
N SER A 104 -19.66 -4.33 -0.46
CA SER A 104 -19.78 -5.29 -1.56
C SER A 104 -20.86 -4.89 -2.56
N PHE A 105 -21.96 -4.27 -2.12
CA PHE A 105 -23.00 -3.75 -3.02
C PHE A 105 -22.49 -2.58 -3.85
N VAL A 106 -21.75 -1.66 -3.24
CA VAL A 106 -21.15 -0.51 -3.93
C VAL A 106 -20.13 -0.98 -4.97
N ILE A 107 -19.22 -1.89 -4.60
CA ILE A 107 -18.21 -2.46 -5.50
C ILE A 107 -18.87 -3.25 -6.64
N HIS A 108 -19.95 -3.98 -6.36
CA HIS A 108 -20.72 -4.65 -7.40
C HIS A 108 -21.33 -3.65 -8.40
N ARG A 109 -21.80 -2.49 -7.95
CA ARG A 109 -22.30 -1.43 -8.83
C ARG A 109 -21.18 -0.84 -9.69
N ILE A 110 -20.01 -0.56 -9.11
CA ILE A 110 -18.82 -0.10 -9.85
C ILE A 110 -18.50 -1.09 -10.98
N ARG A 111 -18.46 -2.39 -10.66
CA ARG A 111 -18.17 -3.45 -11.63
C ARG A 111 -19.24 -3.55 -12.73
N SER A 112 -20.50 -3.39 -12.37
CA SER A 112 -21.61 -3.41 -13.34
C SER A 112 -21.56 -2.18 -14.27
N GLY A 113 -20.94 -1.09 -13.82
CA GLY A 113 -20.71 0.12 -14.61
C GLY A 113 -19.65 0.00 -15.70
N ILE A 114 -18.87 -1.11 -15.75
CA ILE A 114 -17.83 -1.32 -16.77
C ILE A 114 -18.38 -1.16 -18.19
N GLN A 115 -19.53 -1.81 -18.48
CA GLN A 115 -20.15 -1.75 -19.81
C GLN A 115 -20.58 -0.34 -20.22
N ALA A 116 -20.98 0.48 -19.25
CA ALA A 116 -21.39 1.87 -19.47
C ALA A 116 -20.25 2.87 -19.27
N HIS A 117 -19.03 2.40 -18.98
CA HIS A 117 -17.86 3.19 -18.58
C HIS A 117 -18.14 4.24 -17.49
N SER A 118 -19.16 4.00 -16.66
CA SER A 118 -19.60 4.92 -15.62
C SER A 118 -20.51 4.24 -14.60
N PHE A 119 -20.59 4.80 -13.40
CA PHE A 119 -21.49 4.33 -12.35
C PHE A 119 -21.93 5.50 -11.48
N THR A 120 -23.11 5.37 -10.85
CA THR A 120 -23.65 6.39 -9.93
C THR A 120 -23.80 5.80 -8.53
N ILE A 121 -23.33 6.54 -7.53
CA ILE A 121 -23.46 6.19 -6.11
C ILE A 121 -23.90 7.42 -5.31
N SER A 122 -24.62 7.19 -4.21
CA SER A 122 -24.99 8.28 -3.30
C SER A 122 -23.83 8.71 -2.40
N ARG A 123 -23.94 9.86 -1.73
CA ARG A 123 -22.98 10.29 -0.69
C ARG A 123 -22.86 9.25 0.40
N LYS A 124 -23.97 8.63 0.82
CA LYS A 124 -23.97 7.55 1.81
C LYS A 124 -23.14 6.36 1.34
N GLU A 125 -23.31 5.93 0.10
CA GLU A 125 -22.56 4.81 -0.47
C GLU A 125 -21.07 5.15 -0.66
N LEU A 126 -20.76 6.38 -1.07
CA LEU A 126 -19.39 6.89 -1.15
C LEU A 126 -18.71 6.93 0.24
N ALA A 127 -19.44 7.34 1.27
CA ALA A 127 -18.97 7.34 2.66
C ALA A 127 -18.69 5.91 3.16
N THR A 128 -19.60 4.96 2.88
CA THR A 128 -19.39 3.53 3.15
C THR A 128 -18.14 3.02 2.44
N LEU A 129 -17.97 3.33 1.15
CA LEU A 129 -16.80 2.91 0.38
C LEU A 129 -15.51 3.50 0.96
N ARG A 130 -15.45 4.80 1.26
CA ARG A 130 -14.28 5.44 1.88
C ARG A 130 -13.90 4.80 3.20
N LYS A 131 -14.89 4.55 4.08
CA LYS A 131 -14.67 3.88 5.36
C LYS A 131 -14.17 2.45 5.18
N PHE A 132 -14.74 1.71 4.22
CA PHE A 132 -14.25 0.38 3.86
C PHE A 132 -12.80 0.42 3.37
N LEU A 133 -12.45 1.31 2.44
CA LEU A 133 -11.06 1.44 1.92
C LEU A 133 -10.06 1.81 3.01
N PHE A 134 -10.41 2.73 3.92
CA PHE A 134 -9.57 3.09 5.07
C PHE A 134 -9.32 1.86 5.94
N LEU A 135 -10.39 1.16 6.34
CA LEU A 135 -10.28 0.03 7.26
C LEU A 135 -9.59 -1.18 6.65
N MET A 136 -9.75 -1.41 5.35
CA MET A 136 -9.03 -2.43 4.59
C MET A 136 -7.51 -2.26 4.67
N HIS A 137 -7.04 -1.01 4.64
CA HIS A 137 -5.64 -0.69 4.82
C HIS A 137 -5.20 -0.81 6.29
N TYR A 138 -6.03 -0.31 7.21
CA TYR A 138 -5.74 -0.30 8.65
C TYR A 138 -5.75 -1.70 9.30
N ARG A 139 -6.52 -2.66 8.75
CA ARG A 139 -6.75 -3.97 9.36
C ARG A 139 -5.76 -5.07 8.96
N ASN A 140 -4.68 -4.72 8.27
CA ASN A 140 -3.66 -5.66 7.81
C ASN A 140 -2.93 -6.30 9.02
N ASP A 141 -2.62 -7.59 8.97
CA ASP A 141 -1.91 -8.32 10.05
C ASP A 141 -0.58 -7.64 10.39
N ALA A 142 0.22 -7.29 9.38
CA ALA A 142 1.49 -6.58 9.58
C ALA A 142 1.33 -5.22 10.28
N VAL A 143 0.13 -4.62 10.19
CA VAL A 143 -0.21 -3.34 10.82
C VAL A 143 -0.61 -3.54 12.28
N SER A 144 -1.34 -4.61 12.62
CA SER A 144 -1.92 -4.82 13.96
C SER A 144 -0.91 -4.75 15.12
N SER A 145 0.30 -5.30 14.94
CA SER A 145 1.31 -5.39 16.00
C SER A 145 2.29 -4.21 16.03
N ILE A 146 2.50 -3.55 14.89
CA ILE A 146 3.55 -2.52 14.70
C ILE A 146 2.96 -1.10 14.74
N TYR A 147 1.70 -0.91 14.36
CA TYR A 147 1.14 0.42 14.10
C TYR A 147 1.13 1.35 15.31
N PHE A 148 0.90 0.83 16.52
CA PHE A 148 1.02 1.59 17.76
C PHE A 148 2.20 1.16 18.63
N GLN A 149 3.21 0.55 18.02
CA GLN A 149 4.44 0.21 18.72
C GLN A 149 5.25 1.47 19.02
N GLU A 150 5.37 1.80 20.31
CA GLU A 150 5.98 3.05 20.79
C GLU A 150 7.43 3.25 20.35
N ASN A 151 8.21 2.17 20.29
CA ASN A 151 9.62 2.21 19.91
C ASN A 151 9.84 2.01 18.40
N HIS A 152 8.78 1.92 17.60
CA HIS A 152 8.92 1.82 16.16
C HIS A 152 9.33 3.18 15.57
N PRO A 153 10.36 3.27 14.70
CA PRO A 153 10.84 4.55 14.15
C PRO A 153 9.75 5.39 13.48
N ASN A 154 8.81 4.75 12.78
CA ASN A 154 7.69 5.45 12.13
C ASN A 154 6.69 6.07 13.12
N ASN A 155 6.71 5.66 14.39
CA ASN A 155 5.84 6.16 15.44
C ASN A 155 6.53 7.14 16.38
N ALA A 156 7.79 7.51 16.13
CA ALA A 156 8.55 8.40 17.01
C ALA A 156 7.80 9.71 17.33
N PRO A 157 7.11 10.38 16.38
CA PRO A 157 6.31 11.56 16.71
C PRO A 157 5.07 11.26 17.58
N LEU A 158 4.51 10.05 17.51
CA LEU A 158 3.30 9.65 18.24
C LEU A 158 3.61 9.00 19.59
N ALA A 159 4.87 8.71 19.91
CA ALA A 159 5.23 7.85 21.03
C ALA A 159 4.67 8.33 22.38
N ASP A 160 4.67 9.64 22.63
CA ASP A 160 4.12 10.22 23.87
C ASP A 160 2.60 10.15 23.91
N TRP A 161 1.94 10.39 22.77
CA TRP A 161 0.50 10.23 22.64
C TRP A 161 0.09 8.77 22.88
N ILE A 162 0.78 7.79 22.29
CA ILE A 162 0.50 6.36 22.50
C ILE A 162 0.59 6.01 24.00
N ARG A 163 1.64 6.48 24.70
CA ARG A 163 1.79 6.27 26.15
C ARG A 163 0.67 6.90 26.95
N SER A 164 0.31 8.14 26.63
CA SER A 164 -0.80 8.86 27.27
C SER A 164 -2.14 8.14 27.03
N TYR A 165 -2.38 7.71 25.80
CA TYR A 165 -3.60 7.03 25.35
C TYR A 165 -3.77 5.67 26.06
N LYS A 166 -2.70 4.87 26.12
CA LYS A 166 -2.71 3.60 26.88
C LYS A 166 -3.02 3.82 28.35
N LYS A 167 -2.39 4.82 28.98
CA LYS A 167 -2.58 5.11 30.41
C LYS A 167 -4.01 5.59 30.70
N SER A 168 -4.51 6.54 29.93
CA SER A 168 -5.84 7.14 30.15
C SER A 168 -6.98 6.14 29.94
N ARG A 169 -6.81 5.17 29.04
CA ARG A 169 -7.82 4.15 28.72
C ARG A 169 -7.55 2.76 29.27
N GLN A 170 -6.51 2.61 30.10
CA GLN A 170 -6.14 1.33 30.73
C GLN A 170 -5.87 0.22 29.70
N LEU A 171 -5.26 0.57 28.57
CA LEU A 171 -4.85 -0.37 27.51
C LEU A 171 -3.44 -0.89 27.83
N LYS A 172 -3.21 -2.20 27.63
CA LYS A 172 -1.99 -2.89 28.07
C LYS A 172 -0.91 -2.87 26.99
N ASP A 173 -1.29 -3.13 25.75
CA ASP A 173 -0.36 -3.29 24.63
C ASP A 173 -0.79 -2.51 23.37
N ASN A 174 -0.03 -2.68 22.28
CA ASN A 174 -0.29 -1.97 21.02
C ASN A 174 -1.51 -2.52 20.29
N ILE A 175 -1.82 -3.81 20.49
CA ILE A 175 -2.96 -4.47 19.86
C ILE A 175 -4.24 -3.92 20.48
N ASP A 176 -4.27 -3.72 21.80
CA ASP A 176 -5.37 -3.07 22.50
C ASP A 176 -5.68 -1.66 21.93
N VAL A 177 -4.65 -0.85 21.67
CA VAL A 177 -4.82 0.48 21.06
C VAL A 177 -5.34 0.35 19.62
N TRP A 178 -4.88 -0.65 18.87
CA TRP A 178 -5.35 -0.89 17.52
C TRP A 178 -6.82 -1.35 17.47
N LEU A 179 -7.23 -2.24 18.37
CA LEU A 179 -8.62 -2.72 18.52
C LEU A 179 -9.55 -1.58 18.96
N ASP A 180 -9.12 -0.72 19.89
CA ASP A 180 -9.88 0.48 20.30
C ASP A 180 -10.04 1.46 19.13
N GLY A 181 -9.01 1.61 18.28
CA GLY A 181 -9.08 2.36 17.03
C GLY A 181 -10.04 1.74 15.99
N LEU A 182 -10.02 0.41 15.81
CA LEU A 182 -10.99 -0.29 14.96
C LEU A 182 -12.42 0.00 15.43
N ARG A 183 -12.66 -0.13 16.73
CA ARG A 183 -13.94 0.16 17.36
C ARG A 183 -14.39 1.59 17.09
N TYR A 184 -13.51 2.57 17.34
CA TYR A 184 -13.75 3.98 17.09
C TYR A 184 -14.24 4.22 15.65
N TYR A 185 -13.50 3.69 14.67
CA TYR A 185 -13.84 3.86 13.27
C TYR A 185 -15.15 3.18 12.93
N LEU A 186 -15.38 1.95 13.39
CA LEU A 186 -16.56 1.16 13.05
C LEU A 186 -17.84 1.74 13.67
N GLU A 187 -17.81 2.19 14.92
CA GLU A 187 -18.99 2.72 15.64
C GLU A 187 -19.43 4.10 15.12
N ARG A 188 -18.48 4.97 14.76
CA ARG A 188 -18.81 6.33 14.33
C ARG A 188 -19.14 6.40 12.84
N PRO A 189 -20.17 7.16 12.43
CA PRO A 189 -20.45 7.37 11.01
C PRO A 189 -19.37 8.25 10.36
N HIS A 190 -19.11 8.05 9.07
CA HIS A 190 -18.07 8.74 8.30
C HIS A 190 -18.07 10.27 8.51
N HIS A 191 -19.23 10.92 8.35
CA HIS A 191 -19.34 12.38 8.45
C HIS A 191 -18.97 12.90 9.85
N ALA A 192 -19.28 12.15 10.92
CA ALA A 192 -18.95 12.57 12.29
C ALA A 192 -17.45 12.47 12.58
N ILE A 193 -16.76 11.47 12.01
CA ILE A 193 -15.30 11.34 12.13
C ILE A 193 -14.63 12.51 11.39
N VAL A 194 -15.04 12.77 10.15
CA VAL A 194 -14.51 13.87 9.32
C VAL A 194 -14.73 15.22 10.00
N ALA A 195 -15.94 15.51 10.46
CA ALA A 195 -16.25 16.77 11.15
C ALA A 195 -15.43 16.96 12.44
N THR A 196 -15.14 15.89 13.17
CA THR A 196 -14.25 15.96 14.35
C THR A 196 -12.81 16.25 13.94
N GLY A 197 -12.30 15.60 12.89
CA GLY A 197 -10.96 15.88 12.36
C GLY A 197 -10.82 17.32 11.86
N GLU A 198 -11.81 17.82 11.13
CA GLU A 198 -11.86 19.21 10.63
C GLU A 198 -11.84 20.22 11.78
N ARG A 199 -12.68 20.04 12.82
CA ARG A 199 -12.68 20.91 14.02
C ARG A 199 -11.33 20.91 14.74
N LEU A 200 -10.67 19.75 14.83
CA LEU A 200 -9.33 19.67 15.41
C LEU A 200 -8.32 20.43 14.55
N ARG A 201 -8.37 20.29 13.23
CA ARG A 201 -7.48 21.06 12.34
C ARG A 201 -7.71 22.57 12.42
N GLU A 202 -8.94 23.01 12.54
CA GLU A 202 -9.27 24.42 12.73
C GLU A 202 -8.72 24.94 14.06
N ARG A 203 -8.90 24.18 15.15
CA ARG A 203 -8.40 24.53 16.48
C ARG A 203 -6.87 24.65 16.53
N TYR A 204 -6.15 23.70 15.94
CA TYR A 204 -4.68 23.67 16.03
C TYR A 204 -4.00 24.42 14.88
N GLY A 205 -4.66 24.54 13.72
CA GLY A 205 -4.10 25.03 12.48
C GLY A 205 -3.34 23.95 11.69
N ASN A 206 -3.47 23.96 10.36
CA ASN A 206 -2.83 22.98 9.47
C ASN A 206 -1.31 22.93 9.63
N ASN A 207 -0.64 24.09 9.75
CA ASN A 207 0.81 24.15 9.90
C ASN A 207 1.29 23.47 11.19
N ARG A 208 0.57 23.70 12.29
CA ARG A 208 0.87 23.08 13.59
C ARG A 208 0.65 21.58 13.57
N ILE A 209 -0.44 21.11 12.96
CA ILE A 209 -0.68 19.67 12.77
C ILE A 209 0.50 19.06 11.99
N HIS A 210 0.93 19.67 10.89
CA HIS A 210 2.08 19.17 10.12
C HIS A 210 3.38 19.18 10.93
N GLU A 211 3.62 20.19 11.76
CA GLU A 211 4.78 20.23 12.65
C GLU A 211 4.73 19.11 13.70
N MET A 212 3.57 18.92 14.34
CA MET A 212 3.35 17.86 15.32
C MET A 212 3.62 16.47 14.74
N LEU A 213 3.16 16.23 13.50
CA LEU A 213 3.40 14.96 12.79
C LEU A 213 4.86 14.71 12.42
N ARG A 214 5.67 15.77 12.30
CA ARG A 214 7.10 15.65 11.99
C ARG A 214 7.97 15.52 13.22
N ARG A 215 7.59 16.18 14.32
CA ARG A 215 8.44 16.33 15.50
C ARG A 215 7.91 15.54 16.68
N ARG A 216 6.73 15.91 17.16
CA ARG A 216 6.12 15.39 18.38
C ARG A 216 4.66 15.77 18.42
N LEU A 217 3.78 14.77 18.47
CA LEU A 217 2.36 14.94 18.64
C LEU A 217 2.07 15.38 20.08
N ASP A 218 1.15 16.32 20.23
CA ASP A 218 0.63 16.72 21.54
C ASP A 218 -0.07 15.52 22.20
N PRO A 219 0.41 15.03 23.36
CA PRO A 219 -0.15 13.85 24.02
C PRO A 219 -1.58 14.07 24.55
N ASP A 220 -2.04 15.32 24.60
CA ASP A 220 -3.37 15.69 25.07
C ASP A 220 -4.39 15.83 23.91
N ILE A 221 -4.02 15.43 22.69
CA ILE A 221 -4.98 15.31 21.59
C ILE A 221 -5.92 14.13 21.85
N ASP A 222 -7.18 14.47 22.16
CA ASP A 222 -8.21 13.49 22.54
C ASP A 222 -8.58 12.51 21.42
N ASP A 223 -8.65 12.98 20.16
CA ASP A 223 -9.27 12.26 19.04
C ASP A 223 -8.31 12.16 17.83
N TRP A 224 -7.09 11.66 18.04
CA TRP A 224 -6.09 11.43 16.98
C TRP A 224 -6.64 10.61 15.80
N TYR A 225 -7.43 9.58 16.08
CA TYR A 225 -8.07 8.75 15.03
C TYR A 225 -8.91 9.59 14.06
N ALA A 226 -9.56 10.66 14.54
CA ALA A 226 -10.32 11.56 13.68
C ALA A 226 -9.41 12.29 12.69
N ILE A 227 -8.24 12.77 13.15
CA ILE A 227 -7.26 13.48 12.32
C ILE A 227 -6.67 12.55 11.26
N ASP A 228 -6.33 11.32 11.62
CA ASP A 228 -5.77 10.34 10.68
C ASP A 228 -6.79 9.95 9.61
N TYR A 229 -8.01 9.62 10.01
CA TYR A 229 -9.09 9.27 9.07
C TYR A 229 -9.48 10.43 8.17
N GLU A 230 -9.66 11.63 8.74
CA GLU A 230 -9.99 12.83 7.97
C GLU A 230 -8.89 13.15 6.95
N SER A 231 -7.61 12.98 7.31
CA SER A 231 -6.49 13.16 6.38
C SER A 231 -6.69 12.32 5.12
N GLN A 232 -7.09 11.06 5.27
CA GLN A 232 -7.34 10.19 4.11
C GLN A 232 -8.62 10.57 3.36
N ALA A 233 -9.68 10.92 4.08
CA ALA A 233 -10.98 11.24 3.49
C ALA A 233 -10.97 12.53 2.66
N ASN A 234 -10.21 13.55 3.09
CA ASN A 234 -10.21 14.88 2.50
C ASN A 234 -9.03 15.14 1.55
N TYR A 235 -7.88 14.51 1.76
CA TYR A 235 -6.74 14.70 0.85
C TYR A 235 -6.75 13.84 -0.39
N PHE A 236 -7.73 12.93 -0.54
CA PHE A 236 -7.82 12.06 -1.70
C PHE A 236 -9.18 12.15 -2.40
N PHE A 237 -9.14 12.19 -3.73
CA PHE A 237 -10.31 12.00 -4.58
C PHE A 237 -10.31 10.60 -5.19
N LEU A 238 -11.51 10.11 -5.47
CA LEU A 238 -11.73 8.73 -5.91
C LEU A 238 -11.72 8.64 -7.44
N GLY A 239 -11.02 7.64 -7.97
CA GLY A 239 -11.07 7.20 -9.35
C GLY A 239 -11.22 5.69 -9.44
N VAL A 240 -11.67 5.22 -10.61
CA VAL A 240 -11.78 3.80 -10.91
C VAL A 240 -11.11 3.52 -12.24
N TRP A 241 -10.22 2.53 -12.23
CA TRP A 241 -9.54 2.05 -13.43
C TRP A 241 -10.01 0.65 -13.79
N GLU A 242 -10.23 0.45 -15.08
CA GLU A 242 -10.48 -0.85 -15.68
C GLU A 242 -9.22 -1.36 -16.39
N ALA A 243 -8.83 -2.61 -16.19
CA ALA A 243 -7.69 -3.21 -16.90
C ALA A 243 -7.89 -3.24 -18.43
N ALA A 244 -6.82 -3.34 -19.21
CA ALA A 244 -6.91 -3.52 -20.67
C ALA A 244 -7.52 -4.88 -21.04
N ASP A 245 -8.19 -5.03 -22.20
CA ASP A 245 -9.01 -6.21 -22.54
C ASP A 245 -8.33 -7.58 -22.39
N LYS A 246 -7.01 -7.65 -22.61
CA LYS A 246 -6.22 -8.90 -22.53
C LYS A 246 -5.28 -8.94 -21.32
N ALA A 247 -5.36 -7.95 -20.44
CA ALA A 247 -4.57 -7.87 -19.24
C ALA A 247 -5.49 -7.91 -18.01
N GLU A 248 -4.90 -8.24 -16.87
CA GLU A 248 -5.59 -8.22 -15.59
C GLU A 248 -4.75 -7.53 -14.53
N PHE A 249 -5.43 -6.97 -13.52
CA PHE A 249 -4.77 -6.59 -12.29
C PHE A 249 -4.46 -7.80 -11.43
N VAL A 250 -3.28 -7.78 -10.79
CA VAL A 250 -2.87 -8.78 -9.80
C VAL A 250 -3.09 -8.26 -8.38
N LEU A 251 -3.31 -9.14 -7.42
CA LEU A 251 -3.54 -8.81 -6.02
C LEU A 251 -2.33 -9.21 -5.16
N GLY A 252 -1.68 -8.21 -4.54
CA GLY A 252 -0.66 -8.46 -3.53
C GLY A 252 -1.27 -8.82 -2.17
N GLY A 253 -0.53 -9.54 -1.32
CA GLY A 253 -0.99 -9.85 0.04
C GLY A 253 -1.14 -8.64 0.96
N ASN A 254 -0.48 -7.53 0.61
CA ASN A 254 -0.69 -6.20 1.20
C ASN A 254 -1.53 -5.29 0.30
N GLY A 255 -2.30 -5.84 -0.64
CA GLY A 255 -2.91 -5.17 -1.80
C GLY A 255 -3.92 -4.05 -1.53
N PHE A 256 -4.14 -3.65 -0.28
CA PHE A 256 -5.07 -2.58 0.09
C PHE A 256 -4.36 -1.39 0.73
N GLY A 257 -4.56 -0.23 0.11
CA GLY A 257 -3.85 0.98 0.48
C GLY A 257 -2.38 0.93 0.06
N LEU A 258 -2.08 0.20 -1.01
CA LEU A 258 -0.78 0.25 -1.69
C LEU A 258 -0.51 1.68 -2.08
N TRP A 259 0.70 2.18 -1.87
CA TRP A 259 1.00 3.56 -2.22
C TRP A 259 1.94 3.61 -3.43
N GLU A 260 1.78 4.68 -4.20
CA GLU A 260 2.65 5.02 -5.33
C GLU A 260 2.90 6.53 -5.36
N GLY A 261 4.06 6.90 -5.89
CA GLY A 261 4.46 8.27 -6.16
C GLY A 261 4.93 9.06 -4.93
N LEU A 262 5.75 10.07 -5.20
CA LEU A 262 6.29 11.01 -4.22
C LEU A 262 5.82 12.42 -4.57
N ILE A 263 5.35 13.14 -3.56
CA ILE A 263 5.04 14.57 -3.63
C ILE A 263 5.98 15.27 -2.65
N TYR A 264 6.87 16.13 -3.15
CA TYR A 264 7.96 16.73 -2.35
C TYR A 264 8.73 15.67 -1.56
N GLY A 265 9.09 14.57 -2.22
CA GLY A 265 9.79 13.46 -1.57
C GLY A 265 8.98 12.65 -0.55
N SER A 266 7.70 13.00 -0.32
CA SER A 266 6.82 12.30 0.62
C SER A 266 5.94 11.27 -0.11
N PRO A 267 5.82 10.03 0.38
CA PRO A 267 5.09 8.96 -0.29
C PRO A 267 3.57 9.16 -0.32
N GLY A 268 2.95 8.55 -1.32
CA GLY A 268 1.50 8.40 -1.42
C GLY A 268 0.84 9.50 -2.23
N ALA A 269 1.29 9.69 -3.47
CA ALA A 269 0.55 10.43 -4.50
C ALA A 269 -0.75 9.71 -4.86
N HIS A 270 -0.69 8.36 -4.92
CA HIS A 270 -1.83 7.48 -5.10
C HIS A 270 -1.91 6.46 -3.98
N ARG A 271 -3.12 6.03 -3.65
CA ARG A 271 -3.39 4.78 -2.94
C ARG A 271 -4.23 3.86 -3.82
N LEU A 272 -3.79 2.63 -3.99
CA LEU A 272 -4.39 1.65 -4.88
C LEU A 272 -5.07 0.54 -4.08
N TYR A 273 -6.22 0.12 -4.59
CA TYR A 273 -7.05 -0.93 -4.02
C TYR A 273 -7.54 -1.82 -5.15
N VAL A 274 -6.87 -2.95 -5.37
CA VAL A 274 -7.25 -3.91 -6.42
C VAL A 274 -8.47 -4.71 -5.94
N MET A 275 -9.62 -4.53 -6.61
CA MET A 275 -10.89 -5.14 -6.20
C MET A 275 -11.24 -6.39 -6.99
N SER A 276 -10.66 -6.54 -8.18
CA SER A 276 -10.82 -7.70 -9.06
C SER A 276 -9.74 -7.65 -10.16
N PRO A 277 -9.58 -8.72 -10.96
CA PRO A 277 -8.76 -8.72 -12.18
C PRO A 277 -9.07 -7.57 -13.15
N ARG A 278 -10.29 -7.01 -13.10
CA ARG A 278 -10.75 -5.97 -14.02
C ARG A 278 -10.83 -4.57 -13.42
N ILE A 279 -10.89 -4.43 -12.09
CA ILE A 279 -11.18 -3.15 -11.43
C ILE A 279 -10.16 -2.86 -10.33
N ALA A 280 -9.55 -1.68 -10.41
CA ALA A 280 -8.81 -1.06 -9.32
C ALA A 280 -9.48 0.26 -8.90
N ILE A 281 -9.64 0.47 -7.60
CA ILE A 281 -10.07 1.75 -7.05
C ILE A 281 -8.83 2.53 -6.63
N ILE A 282 -8.78 3.79 -7.03
CA ILE A 282 -7.64 4.69 -6.82
C ILE A 282 -8.10 5.85 -5.96
N LEU A 283 -7.38 6.10 -4.88
CA LEU A 283 -7.46 7.35 -4.15
C LEU A 283 -6.26 8.18 -4.57
N ARG A 284 -6.47 9.26 -5.33
CA ARG A 284 -5.41 10.16 -5.79
C ARG A 284 -5.36 11.41 -4.92
N ARG A 285 -4.17 11.90 -4.56
CA ARG A 285 -4.08 13.13 -3.77
C ARG A 285 -4.67 14.30 -4.54
N THR A 286 -5.47 15.11 -3.86
CA THR A 286 -6.05 16.36 -4.40
C THR A 286 -4.98 17.34 -4.88
N PHE A 287 -3.76 17.25 -4.34
CA PHE A 287 -2.58 17.97 -4.83
C PHE A 287 -2.36 17.79 -6.34
N LEU A 288 -2.68 16.62 -6.91
CA LEU A 288 -2.45 16.35 -8.34
C LEU A 288 -3.34 17.19 -9.27
N HIS A 289 -4.35 17.90 -8.75
CA HIS A 289 -5.11 18.90 -9.51
C HIS A 289 -4.42 20.26 -9.60
N GLN A 290 -3.39 20.51 -8.79
CA GLN A 290 -2.69 21.79 -8.78
C GLN A 290 -1.70 21.87 -9.95
N PRO A 291 -1.47 23.06 -10.54
CA PRO A 291 -0.52 23.22 -11.65
C PRO A 291 0.89 22.72 -11.31
N LEU A 292 1.30 22.84 -10.05
CA LEU A 292 2.60 22.39 -9.54
C LEU A 292 2.80 20.87 -9.63
N SER A 293 1.73 20.08 -9.77
CA SER A 293 1.84 18.63 -9.93
C SER A 293 2.53 18.22 -11.23
N LYS A 294 2.64 19.13 -12.21
CA LYS A 294 3.32 18.88 -13.48
C LYS A 294 4.84 19.03 -13.41
N ASP A 295 5.35 19.56 -12.30
CA ASP A 295 6.79 19.73 -12.11
C ASP A 295 7.42 18.39 -11.67
N PRO A 296 8.34 17.82 -12.47
CA PRO A 296 9.01 16.55 -12.14
C PRO A 296 9.93 16.66 -10.91
N SER A 297 10.27 17.88 -10.48
CA SER A 297 10.98 18.10 -9.22
C SER A 297 10.07 17.97 -7.99
N ILE A 298 8.76 18.08 -8.18
CA ILE A 298 7.74 18.06 -7.12
C ILE A 298 7.02 16.72 -7.10
N LEU A 299 6.59 16.23 -8.26
CA LEU A 299 5.89 14.97 -8.41
C LEU A 299 6.77 13.95 -9.14
N TYR A 300 7.00 12.82 -8.49
CA TYR A 300 7.53 11.64 -9.14
C TYR A 300 6.46 10.54 -9.08
N SER A 301 5.90 10.15 -10.21
CA SER A 301 4.87 9.09 -10.26
C SER A 301 4.80 8.48 -11.66
N CYS A 302 4.69 7.15 -11.74
CA CYS A 302 4.46 6.43 -12.99
C CYS A 302 2.98 6.31 -13.37
N LEU A 303 2.07 6.78 -12.49
CA LEU A 303 0.63 6.68 -12.66
C LEU A 303 -0.07 8.04 -12.74
N ALA A 304 0.66 9.15 -12.61
CA ALA A 304 0.10 10.49 -12.59
C ALA A 304 -0.62 10.85 -13.91
N ASP A 305 -0.09 10.38 -15.04
CA ASP A 305 -0.61 10.70 -16.38
C ASP A 305 -1.90 9.93 -16.73
N ILE A 306 -2.28 8.94 -15.93
CA ILE A 306 -3.53 8.22 -16.13
C ILE A 306 -4.68 9.14 -15.70
N PRO A 307 -5.65 9.46 -16.56
CA PRO A 307 -6.70 10.42 -16.22
C PRO A 307 -7.67 9.83 -15.18
N ILE A 308 -8.03 10.68 -14.21
CA ILE A 308 -9.16 10.48 -13.30
C ILE A 308 -10.01 11.72 -13.39
N LEU A 309 -11.21 11.58 -13.96
CA LEU A 309 -12.15 12.68 -14.12
C LEU A 309 -12.91 12.91 -12.81
N PRO A 310 -13.17 14.17 -12.42
CA PRO A 310 -14.10 14.49 -11.35
C PRO A 310 -15.48 13.87 -11.63
N PRO A 311 -16.24 13.48 -10.59
CA PRO A 311 -17.60 12.99 -10.79
C PRO A 311 -18.54 14.13 -11.18
N ASP A 312 -19.55 13.82 -11.99
CA ASP A 312 -20.71 14.69 -12.17
C ASP A 312 -21.57 14.59 -10.90
N VAL A 313 -21.76 15.73 -10.21
CA VAL A 313 -22.47 15.78 -8.92
C VAL A 313 -23.88 16.31 -9.11
N LYS A 314 -24.86 15.56 -8.63
CA LYS A 314 -26.24 16.02 -8.48
C LYS A 314 -26.59 16.13 -7.00
N PHE A 315 -26.75 17.36 -6.53
CA PHE A 315 -27.15 17.62 -5.15
C PHE A 315 -28.62 17.27 -4.94
N ALA A 316 -28.94 16.68 -3.79
CA ALA A 316 -30.31 16.38 -3.40
C ALA A 316 -31.13 17.65 -3.18
N ASP A 317 -30.46 18.72 -2.75
CA ASP A 317 -31.04 20.06 -2.66
C ASP A 317 -30.32 21.01 -3.61
N GLU A 318 -30.87 21.21 -4.81
CA GLU A 318 -30.28 22.11 -5.81
C GLU A 318 -30.41 23.59 -5.41
N SER A 319 -31.29 23.92 -4.44
CA SER A 319 -31.47 25.29 -3.98
C SER A 319 -30.23 25.85 -3.29
N ILE A 320 -29.35 24.97 -2.77
CA ILE A 320 -28.08 25.38 -2.17
C ILE A 320 -27.18 26.09 -3.17
N LEU A 321 -27.30 25.81 -4.48
CA LEU A 321 -26.43 26.38 -5.52
C LEU A 321 -26.84 27.80 -5.93
N VAL A 322 -28.06 28.22 -5.59
CA VAL A 322 -28.63 29.49 -6.04
C VAL A 322 -27.87 30.64 -5.38
N GLY A 323 -27.21 31.45 -6.20
CA GLY A 323 -26.50 32.67 -5.76
C GLY A 323 -25.12 32.42 -5.13
N LEU A 324 -24.66 31.17 -4.97
CA LEU A 324 -23.37 30.88 -4.31
C LEU A 324 -22.15 31.51 -5.00
N GLU A 325 -22.19 31.63 -6.33
CA GLU A 325 -21.09 32.22 -7.11
C GLU A 325 -20.96 33.73 -6.87
N GLU A 326 -22.03 34.38 -6.41
CA GLU A 326 -22.08 35.82 -6.13
C GLU A 326 -21.82 36.15 -4.64
N MET A 327 -21.73 35.13 -3.78
CA MET A 327 -21.52 35.27 -2.33
C MET A 327 -20.04 35.36 -1.96
N ASP A 328 -19.77 35.92 -0.77
CA ASP A 328 -18.46 35.86 -0.16
C ASP A 328 -17.99 34.40 0.01
N PRO A 329 -16.73 34.06 -0.32
CA PRO A 329 -16.23 32.68 -0.26
C PRO A 329 -16.35 32.02 1.12
N VAL A 330 -16.26 32.78 2.21
CA VAL A 330 -16.40 32.25 3.57
C VAL A 330 -17.85 31.86 3.83
N ILE A 331 -18.79 32.73 3.43
CA ILE A 331 -20.23 32.48 3.59
C ILE A 331 -20.66 31.29 2.72
N SER A 332 -20.19 31.23 1.47
CA SER A 332 -20.46 30.11 0.57
C SER A 332 -19.94 28.79 1.14
N LYS A 333 -18.74 28.80 1.74
CA LYS A 333 -18.19 27.64 2.44
C LYS A 333 -19.06 27.21 3.61
N ASP A 334 -19.46 28.14 4.48
CA ASP A 334 -20.27 27.84 5.67
C ASP A 334 -21.64 27.24 5.31
N ILE A 335 -22.27 27.73 4.23
CA ILE A 335 -23.51 27.16 3.69
C ILE A 335 -23.28 25.73 3.21
N PHE A 336 -22.21 25.48 2.45
CA PHE A 336 -21.87 24.14 1.99
C PHE A 336 -21.55 23.18 3.13
N ASP A 337 -20.81 23.61 4.14
CA ASP A 337 -20.46 22.79 5.30
C ASP A 337 -21.72 22.45 6.12
N THR A 338 -22.61 23.41 6.30
CA THR A 338 -23.94 23.20 6.92
C THR A 338 -24.77 22.21 6.11
N TYR A 339 -24.81 22.34 4.78
CA TYR A 339 -25.51 21.41 3.91
C TYR A 339 -24.94 19.99 4.01
N ARG A 340 -23.61 19.84 3.96
CA ARG A 340 -22.92 18.55 4.05
C ARG A 340 -23.12 17.86 5.39
N ALA A 341 -23.39 18.61 6.45
CA ALA A 341 -23.77 18.08 7.76
C ALA A 341 -25.25 17.66 7.84
N SER A 342 -26.08 18.10 6.90
CA SER A 342 -27.52 17.80 6.88
C SER A 342 -27.81 16.36 6.41
N PRO A 343 -28.90 15.73 6.91
CA PRO A 343 -29.34 14.42 6.42
C PRO A 343 -29.64 14.39 4.92
N ARG A 344 -30.09 15.51 4.33
CA ARG A 344 -30.41 15.62 2.90
C ARG A 344 -29.20 15.35 2.01
N SER A 345 -28.01 15.79 2.44
CA SER A 345 -26.78 15.59 1.66
C SER A 345 -26.43 14.11 1.44
N LEU A 346 -26.96 13.20 2.27
CA LEU A 346 -26.72 11.76 2.13
C LEU A 346 -27.24 11.19 0.80
N ASP A 347 -28.24 11.86 0.21
CA ASP A 347 -28.89 11.48 -1.04
C ASP A 347 -28.26 12.12 -2.28
N ASP A 348 -27.23 12.98 -2.12
CA ASP A 348 -26.45 13.52 -3.24
C ASP A 348 -25.92 12.36 -4.09
N GLN A 349 -26.00 12.50 -5.41
CA GLN A 349 -25.56 11.49 -6.36
C GLN A 349 -24.26 11.91 -7.04
N PHE A 350 -23.34 10.97 -7.15
CA PHE A 350 -22.05 11.15 -7.80
C PHE A 350 -21.95 10.16 -8.95
N GLN A 351 -21.93 10.66 -10.18
CA GLN A 351 -21.65 9.86 -11.36
C GLN A 351 -20.16 9.89 -11.66
N PHE A 352 -19.49 8.76 -11.49
CA PHE A 352 -18.07 8.60 -11.81
C PHE A 352 -17.90 7.97 -13.19
N LYS A 353 -16.84 8.36 -13.89
CA LYS A 353 -16.35 7.66 -15.09
C LYS A 353 -15.34 6.58 -14.70
N ILE A 354 -15.33 5.50 -15.48
CA ILE A 354 -14.34 4.42 -15.36
C ILE A 354 -13.32 4.60 -16.48
N THR A 355 -12.05 4.81 -16.12
CA THR A 355 -10.98 4.94 -17.10
C THR A 355 -10.48 3.55 -17.48
N LYS A 356 -10.69 3.15 -18.74
CA LYS A 356 -10.09 1.93 -19.29
C LYS A 356 -8.61 2.17 -19.59
N LEU A 357 -7.76 1.33 -19.03
CA LEU A 357 -6.31 1.44 -19.17
C LEU A 357 -5.82 0.82 -20.48
N THR A 358 -4.67 1.30 -20.96
CA THR A 358 -3.86 0.55 -21.93
C THR A 358 -3.19 -0.65 -21.25
N THR A 359 -2.64 -1.55 -22.05
CA THR A 359 -1.89 -2.71 -21.54
C THR A 359 -0.69 -2.27 -20.71
N GLU A 360 0.05 -1.27 -21.19
CA GLU A 360 1.22 -0.69 -20.52
C GLU A 360 0.84 -0.05 -19.18
N GLN A 361 -0.28 0.69 -19.15
CA GLN A 361 -0.81 1.28 -17.92
C GLN A 361 -1.27 0.20 -16.92
N THR A 362 -1.88 -0.89 -17.41
CA THR A 362 -2.26 -2.03 -16.58
C THR A 362 -1.02 -2.69 -15.95
N TYR A 363 0.05 -2.86 -16.72
CA TYR A 363 1.33 -3.37 -16.22
C TYR A 363 2.03 -2.42 -15.27
N ALA A 364 1.93 -1.10 -15.47
CA ALA A 364 2.44 -0.12 -14.51
C ALA A 364 1.73 -0.22 -13.15
N VAL A 365 0.42 -0.46 -13.14
CA VAL A 365 -0.33 -0.73 -11.90
C VAL A 365 0.14 -2.03 -11.25
N ASN A 366 0.28 -3.12 -12.02
CA ASN A 366 0.74 -4.40 -11.50
C ASN A 366 2.16 -4.33 -10.96
N GLU A 367 3.04 -3.55 -11.58
CA GLU A 367 4.38 -3.29 -11.10
C GLU A 367 4.35 -2.68 -9.70
N VAL A 368 3.50 -1.67 -9.45
CA VAL A 368 3.30 -1.10 -8.09
C VAL A 368 2.86 -2.16 -7.10
N VAL A 369 1.93 -3.04 -7.48
CA VAL A 369 1.47 -4.16 -6.64
C VAL A 369 2.64 -5.08 -6.29
N MET A 370 3.39 -5.53 -7.28
CA MET A 370 4.51 -6.47 -7.12
C MET A 370 5.67 -5.86 -6.32
N MET A 371 5.92 -4.56 -6.50
CA MET A 371 6.92 -3.82 -5.76
C MET A 371 6.55 -3.68 -4.29
N ASN A 372 5.30 -3.36 -3.98
CA ASN A 372 4.83 -3.33 -2.60
C ASN A 372 4.78 -4.74 -1.98
N ALA A 373 4.37 -5.77 -2.73
CA ALA A 373 4.26 -7.14 -2.22
C ALA A 373 5.61 -7.70 -1.74
N ASN A 374 6.72 -7.28 -2.35
CA ASN A 374 8.06 -7.75 -2.00
C ASN A 374 8.75 -6.96 -0.87
N LEU A 375 8.12 -5.89 -0.34
CA LEU A 375 8.64 -5.17 0.83
C LEU A 375 8.63 -6.03 2.11
N HIS A 376 7.83 -7.10 2.11
CA HIS A 376 7.77 -8.04 3.22
C HIS A 376 8.23 -9.43 2.77
N PRO A 377 9.12 -10.11 3.54
CA PRO A 377 9.56 -11.47 3.21
C PRO A 377 8.42 -12.48 3.10
N GLN A 378 7.30 -12.25 3.80
CA GLN A 378 6.09 -13.06 3.79
C GLN A 378 5.05 -12.57 2.76
N GLY A 379 5.49 -11.80 1.77
CA GLY A 379 4.65 -11.32 0.68
C GLY A 379 3.97 -12.46 -0.08
N SER A 380 2.88 -12.15 -0.76
CA SER A 380 2.24 -13.08 -1.69
C SER A 380 1.59 -12.34 -2.85
N LEU A 381 1.31 -13.08 -3.92
CA LEU A 381 0.64 -12.59 -5.11
C LEU A 381 -0.50 -13.55 -5.50
N THR A 382 -1.65 -12.99 -5.85
CA THR A 382 -2.84 -13.70 -6.35
C THR A 382 -3.24 -13.13 -7.71
N PHE A 383 -3.61 -14.01 -8.62
CA PHE A 383 -4.02 -13.68 -9.99
C PHE A 383 -5.08 -14.66 -10.47
N ALA A 384 -5.82 -14.32 -11.52
CA ALA A 384 -6.90 -15.17 -12.04
C ALA A 384 -6.45 -16.01 -13.23
N SER A 385 -5.56 -15.48 -14.08
CA SER A 385 -5.13 -16.09 -15.32
C SER A 385 -3.61 -16.33 -15.35
N PRO A 386 -3.16 -17.60 -15.43
CA PRO A 386 -1.73 -17.91 -15.57
C PRO A 386 -1.07 -17.27 -16.79
N SER A 387 -1.79 -17.17 -17.92
CA SER A 387 -1.28 -16.52 -19.13
C SER A 387 -1.10 -15.00 -18.94
N SER A 388 -2.09 -14.34 -18.34
CA SER A 388 -2.01 -12.89 -18.07
C SER A 388 -0.94 -12.57 -17.03
N MET A 389 -0.75 -13.45 -16.04
CA MET A 389 0.33 -13.35 -15.06
C MET A 389 1.71 -13.52 -15.71
N LEU A 390 1.87 -14.45 -16.66
CA LEU A 390 3.11 -14.63 -17.39
C LEU A 390 3.51 -13.35 -18.16
N GLU A 391 2.57 -12.74 -18.88
CA GLU A 391 2.81 -11.48 -19.58
C GLU A 391 3.14 -10.34 -18.60
N THR A 392 2.41 -10.26 -17.48
CA THR A 392 2.69 -9.29 -16.40
C THR A 392 4.10 -9.46 -15.84
N LEU A 393 4.57 -10.71 -15.63
CA LEU A 393 5.93 -10.98 -15.16
C LEU A 393 6.97 -10.56 -16.17
N GLN A 394 6.77 -10.87 -17.45
CA GLN A 394 7.68 -10.47 -18.52
C GLN A 394 7.81 -8.94 -18.61
N ALA A 395 6.68 -8.23 -18.51
CA ALA A 395 6.66 -6.76 -18.45
C ALA A 395 7.40 -6.23 -17.21
N TYR A 396 7.13 -6.79 -16.02
CA TYR A 396 7.78 -6.38 -14.78
C TYR A 396 9.31 -6.62 -14.76
N MET A 397 9.76 -7.73 -15.35
CA MET A 397 11.19 -8.05 -15.47
C MET A 397 11.91 -7.12 -16.43
N SER A 398 11.20 -6.62 -17.45
CA SER A 398 11.73 -5.71 -18.47
C SER A 398 11.58 -4.23 -18.10
N SER A 399 10.86 -3.93 -17.01
CA SER A 399 10.59 -2.56 -16.59
C SER A 399 11.85 -1.86 -16.04
N HIS A 400 11.96 -0.58 -16.36
CA HIS A 400 13.02 0.32 -15.92
C HIS A 400 12.65 1.07 -14.64
N ASN A 401 11.44 0.85 -14.12
CA ASN A 401 10.99 1.50 -12.91
C ASN A 401 11.71 0.90 -11.69
N THR A 402 12.37 1.76 -10.93
CA THR A 402 13.14 1.41 -9.73
C THR A 402 12.53 1.99 -8.46
N PHE A 403 11.34 2.61 -8.56
CA PHE A 403 10.72 3.48 -7.55
C PHE A 403 10.74 2.97 -6.10
N LEU A 404 10.55 1.67 -5.88
CA LEU A 404 10.51 1.00 -4.56
C LEU A 404 11.60 -0.06 -4.40
N GLY A 405 12.59 -0.11 -5.31
CA GLY A 405 13.72 -1.04 -5.19
C GLY A 405 13.32 -2.52 -5.15
N GLY A 406 12.30 -2.91 -5.92
CA GLY A 406 11.69 -4.23 -5.81
C GLY A 406 12.65 -5.39 -6.10
N LYS A 407 12.61 -6.43 -5.26
CA LYS A 407 13.42 -7.66 -5.42
C LYS A 407 12.87 -8.55 -6.55
N ARG A 408 13.14 -8.20 -7.82
CA ARG A 408 12.70 -8.95 -9.00
C ARG A 408 13.06 -10.44 -8.95
N SER A 409 14.18 -10.80 -8.30
CA SER A 409 14.62 -12.19 -8.10
C SER A 409 13.56 -13.08 -7.45
N LEU A 410 12.72 -12.53 -6.57
CA LEU A 410 11.66 -13.26 -5.86
C LEU A 410 10.55 -13.77 -6.79
N PHE A 411 10.44 -13.23 -8.00
CA PHE A 411 9.42 -13.65 -8.98
C PHE A 411 9.99 -14.57 -10.08
N LYS A 412 11.31 -14.84 -10.06
CA LYS A 412 11.94 -15.76 -11.03
C LYS A 412 11.40 -17.20 -10.93
N PRO A 413 11.12 -17.77 -9.73
CA PRO A 413 10.51 -19.10 -9.64
C PRO A 413 9.16 -19.15 -10.35
N LEU A 414 8.27 -18.20 -10.06
CA LEU A 414 6.97 -18.09 -10.73
C LEU A 414 7.10 -17.94 -12.25
N LEU A 415 8.02 -17.08 -12.71
CA LEU A 415 8.26 -16.90 -14.14
C LEU A 415 8.68 -18.22 -14.80
N ARG A 416 9.57 -18.99 -14.18
CA ARG A 416 10.00 -20.29 -14.71
C ARG A 416 8.84 -21.27 -14.77
N GLU A 417 8.08 -21.39 -13.69
CA GLU A 417 6.95 -22.30 -13.58
C GLU A 417 5.87 -22.02 -14.64
N LEU A 418 5.53 -20.75 -14.85
CA LEU A 418 4.55 -20.33 -15.85
C LEU A 418 5.09 -20.37 -17.29
N SER A 419 6.42 -20.30 -17.48
CA SER A 419 7.05 -20.39 -18.81
C SER A 419 7.26 -21.83 -19.28
N THR A 420 7.30 -22.80 -18.37
CA THR A 420 7.39 -24.22 -18.75
C THR A 420 6.06 -24.67 -19.35
N PRO A 421 6.02 -25.06 -20.63
CA PRO A 421 4.81 -25.61 -21.22
C PRO A 421 4.46 -26.90 -20.47
N SER A 422 3.25 -26.95 -19.92
CA SER A 422 2.68 -28.18 -19.37
C SER A 422 2.73 -29.24 -20.47
N SER A 423 3.40 -30.35 -20.22
CA SER A 423 3.65 -31.41 -21.20
C SER A 423 2.41 -31.85 -21.97
N SER A 424 2.27 -31.42 -23.22
CA SER A 424 1.67 -32.21 -24.30
C SER A 424 2.10 -31.70 -25.69
N VAL A 425 2.80 -32.60 -26.39
CA VAL A 425 3.10 -32.65 -27.84
C VAL A 425 4.20 -31.71 -28.39
N SER A 426 5.04 -32.34 -29.22
CA SER A 426 6.45 -32.08 -29.51
C SER A 426 6.71 -31.09 -30.69
N PRO A 427 7.95 -30.93 -31.20
CA PRO A 427 8.61 -29.62 -31.24
C PRO A 427 8.88 -29.12 -32.67
N THR A 428 9.01 -27.80 -32.83
CA THR A 428 10.09 -27.12 -33.56
C THR A 428 9.68 -25.67 -33.74
N THR A 429 10.30 -24.74 -33.03
CA THR A 429 10.79 -23.47 -33.60
C THR A 429 11.85 -22.92 -32.66
N THR A 430 13.03 -22.68 -33.22
CA THR A 430 14.21 -22.10 -32.60
C THR A 430 13.87 -20.71 -32.06
N VAL A 431 14.09 -20.49 -30.75
CA VAL A 431 14.01 -19.16 -30.12
C VAL A 431 15.25 -18.36 -30.57
N PRO A 432 15.12 -17.15 -31.14
CA PRO A 432 16.27 -16.28 -31.38
C PRO A 432 16.80 -15.76 -30.04
N SER A 433 18.13 -15.78 -29.85
CA SER A 433 18.75 -15.11 -28.70
C SER A 433 18.50 -13.61 -28.80
N LEU A 434 18.00 -13.03 -27.72
CA LEU A 434 17.65 -11.63 -27.62
C LEU A 434 18.89 -10.84 -27.16
N ASP A 435 19.89 -10.76 -28.03
CA ASP A 435 20.94 -9.74 -27.91
C ASP A 435 20.52 -8.55 -28.77
N ALA A 436 19.87 -7.57 -28.16
CA ALA A 436 19.61 -6.27 -28.77
C ALA A 436 20.46 -5.19 -28.06
N PRO A 437 21.30 -4.44 -28.79
CA PRO A 437 22.22 -3.45 -28.25
C PRO A 437 21.58 -2.06 -28.27
N TRP A 438 21.05 -1.59 -27.14
CA TRP A 438 20.62 -0.19 -26.98
C TRP A 438 21.01 0.31 -25.59
N ASP A 439 21.65 1.49 -25.54
CA ASP A 439 22.43 2.03 -24.43
C ASP A 439 21.57 2.30 -23.17
N VAL A 440 21.68 1.40 -22.19
CA VAL A 440 20.99 1.34 -20.89
C VAL A 440 21.44 2.48 -19.94
N ASP A 441 22.48 3.22 -20.28
CA ASP A 441 23.30 3.96 -19.31
C ASP A 441 22.78 5.37 -18.99
N THR A 442 21.96 5.99 -19.85
CA THR A 442 21.67 7.44 -19.75
C THR A 442 20.58 7.81 -18.74
N TYR A 443 19.62 6.92 -18.45
CA TYR A 443 18.46 7.25 -17.60
C TYR A 443 18.70 6.97 -16.10
N GLY A 444 19.47 5.92 -15.79
CA GLY A 444 19.85 5.60 -14.41
C GLY A 444 20.76 6.69 -13.79
N ASP A 445 21.62 7.30 -14.60
CA ASP A 445 22.49 8.39 -14.14
C ASP A 445 21.69 9.66 -13.79
N LEU A 446 20.64 9.97 -14.55
CA LEU A 446 19.74 11.09 -14.27
C LEU A 446 18.92 10.85 -12.99
N GLN A 447 18.41 9.64 -12.79
CA GLN A 447 17.66 9.27 -11.57
C GLN A 447 18.52 9.36 -10.32
N LEU A 448 19.73 8.80 -10.35
CA LEU A 448 20.68 8.91 -9.24
C LEU A 448 21.06 10.38 -8.99
N HIS A 449 21.31 11.14 -10.06
CA HIS A 449 21.65 12.55 -9.95
C HIS A 449 20.52 13.39 -9.33
N MET A 450 19.27 13.21 -9.78
CA MET A 450 18.11 13.88 -9.19
C MET A 450 17.91 13.49 -7.73
N PHE A 451 18.00 12.20 -7.41
CA PHE A 451 17.85 11.72 -6.04
C PHE A 451 18.91 12.31 -5.10
N LEU A 452 20.18 12.31 -5.51
CA LEU A 452 21.26 12.95 -4.76
C LEU A 452 21.02 14.46 -4.58
N ARG A 453 20.54 15.14 -5.62
CA ARG A 453 20.19 16.56 -5.54
C ARG A 453 19.09 16.81 -4.51
N PHE A 454 18.06 15.97 -4.44
CA PHE A 454 17.02 16.06 -3.41
C PHE A 454 17.54 15.83 -1.99
N ILE A 455 18.48 14.90 -1.82
CA ILE A 455 19.13 14.66 -0.53
C ILE A 455 19.91 15.91 -0.09
N VAL A 456 20.72 16.48 -1.00
CA VAL A 456 21.58 17.64 -0.70
C VAL A 456 20.75 18.88 -0.38
N THR A 457 19.69 19.13 -1.16
CA THR A 457 18.78 20.26 -0.99
C THR A 457 17.81 20.10 0.19
N GLY A 458 17.80 18.94 0.86
CA GLY A 458 16.88 18.66 1.96
C GLY A 458 15.43 18.42 1.51
N GLY A 459 15.21 18.17 0.22
CA GLY A 459 13.89 17.87 -0.35
C GLY A 459 13.37 16.46 -0.03
N VAL A 460 14.21 15.58 0.54
CA VAL A 460 13.82 14.26 1.03
C VAL A 460 14.39 14.05 2.43
N THR A 461 13.54 13.65 3.38
CA THR A 461 13.94 13.26 4.74
C THR A 461 13.85 11.76 4.90
N PHE A 462 14.85 11.15 5.54
CA PHE A 462 14.90 9.70 5.73
C PHE A 462 14.62 9.35 7.19
N PRO A 463 13.98 8.20 7.47
CA PRO A 463 13.76 7.71 8.84
C PRO A 463 15.05 7.58 9.64
N SER A 464 16.17 7.32 8.96
CA SER A 464 17.51 7.30 9.56
C SER A 464 18.59 7.56 8.50
N ALA A 465 19.80 7.87 8.96
CA ALA A 465 20.98 7.93 8.09
C ALA A 465 21.27 6.58 7.40
N TYR A 466 20.90 5.47 8.05
CA TYR A 466 21.01 4.12 7.49
C TYR A 466 20.12 3.95 6.26
N ASN A 467 18.82 4.28 6.36
CA ASN A 467 17.88 4.14 5.24
C ASN A 467 18.29 4.99 4.04
N ARG A 468 18.80 6.21 4.30
CA ARG A 468 19.37 7.07 3.28
C ARG A 468 20.56 6.42 2.59
N ALA A 469 21.52 5.94 3.37
CA ALA A 469 22.74 5.31 2.86
C ALA A 469 22.43 4.03 2.06
N TYR A 470 21.50 3.21 2.55
CA TYR A 470 21.04 1.99 1.91
C TYR A 470 20.42 2.25 0.53
N LEU A 471 19.50 3.20 0.44
CA LEU A 471 18.87 3.56 -0.83
C LEU A 471 19.86 4.16 -1.84
N VAL A 472 20.72 5.08 -1.38
CA VAL A 472 21.78 5.66 -2.22
C VAL A 472 22.74 4.58 -2.73
N PHE A 473 23.11 3.62 -1.86
CA PHE A 473 23.96 2.50 -2.23
C PHE A 473 23.34 1.63 -3.32
N HIS A 474 22.10 1.20 -3.12
CA HIS A 474 21.39 0.36 -4.10
C HIS A 474 21.22 1.07 -5.44
N MET A 475 20.78 2.34 -5.44
CA MET A 475 20.68 3.12 -6.67
C MET A 475 22.03 3.28 -7.40
N ALA A 476 23.14 3.36 -6.66
CA ALA A 476 24.48 3.51 -7.24
C ALA A 476 25.14 2.19 -7.68
N THR A 477 24.67 1.04 -7.19
CA THR A 477 25.36 -0.25 -7.36
C THR A 477 24.54 -1.33 -8.06
N ASP A 478 23.21 -1.25 -8.07
CA ASP A 478 22.35 -2.25 -8.69
C ASP A 478 22.44 -2.26 -10.23
N ILE A 479 22.79 -1.11 -10.82
CA ILE A 479 23.05 -0.91 -12.26
C ILE A 479 24.58 -0.78 -12.47
N PRO A 480 25.27 -1.83 -12.95
CA PRO A 480 26.72 -1.83 -13.11
C PRO A 480 27.26 -0.80 -14.11
N SER A 481 26.41 -0.37 -15.05
CA SER A 481 26.80 0.47 -16.17
C SER A 481 26.61 1.98 -15.95
N LEU A 482 26.16 2.40 -14.76
CA LEU A 482 26.04 3.84 -14.41
C LEU A 482 27.39 4.55 -14.57
N ARG A 483 27.40 5.68 -15.29
CA ARG A 483 28.61 6.48 -15.56
C ARG A 483 28.73 7.69 -14.64
N ASN A 484 27.74 7.95 -13.78
CA ASN A 484 27.72 9.05 -12.82
C ASN A 484 29.00 9.03 -11.93
N PRO A 485 29.75 10.14 -11.82
CA PRO A 485 30.95 10.21 -10.99
C PRO A 485 30.70 9.84 -9.52
N VAL A 486 29.50 10.11 -9.01
CA VAL A 486 29.08 9.77 -7.65
C VAL A 486 28.85 8.26 -7.50
N SER A 487 28.27 7.57 -8.48
CA SER A 487 28.10 6.11 -8.40
C SER A 487 29.45 5.39 -8.38
N SER A 488 30.39 5.82 -9.24
CA SER A 488 31.76 5.30 -9.24
C SER A 488 32.50 5.56 -7.92
N LYS A 489 32.30 6.74 -7.31
CA LYS A 489 32.85 7.06 -5.98
C LYS A 489 32.22 6.21 -4.88
N ILE A 490 30.90 6.00 -4.90
CA ILE A 490 30.18 5.13 -3.95
C ILE A 490 30.65 3.68 -4.09
N ARG A 491 30.79 3.15 -5.32
CA ARG A 491 31.31 1.79 -5.56
C ARG A 491 32.73 1.62 -5.03
N SER A 492 33.62 2.56 -5.31
CA SER A 492 35.00 2.55 -4.78
C SER A 492 35.02 2.66 -3.25
N MET A 493 34.17 3.51 -2.68
CA MET A 493 34.05 3.67 -1.23
C MET A 493 33.53 2.40 -0.57
N ALA A 494 32.49 1.78 -1.13
CA ALA A 494 31.95 0.53 -0.62
C ALA A 494 33.02 -0.57 -0.63
N GLN A 495 33.77 -0.72 -1.72
CA GLN A 495 34.90 -1.66 -1.78
C GLN A 495 35.95 -1.39 -0.69
N LYS A 496 36.30 -0.12 -0.45
CA LYS A 496 37.23 0.28 0.62
C LYS A 496 36.68 0.04 2.03
N CYS A 497 35.39 0.31 2.24
CA CYS A 497 34.70 0.06 3.50
C CYS A 497 34.64 -1.45 3.77
N VAL A 498 34.32 -2.27 2.77
CA VAL A 498 34.33 -3.73 2.86
C VAL A 498 35.73 -4.26 3.18
N SER A 499 36.77 -3.80 2.48
CA SER A 499 38.14 -4.25 2.76
C SER A 499 38.60 -3.89 4.16
N ARG A 500 38.13 -2.75 4.71
CA ARG A 500 38.40 -2.35 6.10
C ARG A 500 37.56 -3.13 7.10
N LEU A 501 36.27 -3.35 6.83
CA LEU A 501 35.37 -4.09 7.70
C LEU A 501 35.92 -5.51 7.95
N ILE A 502 36.41 -6.18 6.90
CA ILE A 502 37.06 -7.50 7.02
C ILE A 502 38.24 -7.49 8.01
N SER A 503 38.98 -6.38 8.13
CA SER A 503 40.08 -6.24 9.10
C SER A 503 39.65 -5.92 10.53
N PHE A 504 38.38 -5.55 10.75
CA PHE A 504 37.81 -5.22 12.06
C PHE A 504 36.91 -6.31 12.64
N LEU A 505 36.54 -7.33 11.84
CA LEU A 505 35.76 -8.47 12.32
C LEU A 505 36.65 -9.41 13.14
N ASP A 506 36.14 -9.87 14.29
CA ASP A 506 36.79 -10.85 15.16
C ASP A 506 35.87 -12.08 15.34
N PRO A 507 36.26 -13.27 14.86
CA PRO A 507 37.48 -13.55 14.09
C PRO A 507 37.40 -12.99 12.65
N PRO A 508 38.54 -12.64 12.03
CA PRO A 508 38.56 -12.18 10.64
C PRO A 508 38.04 -13.29 9.71
N LEU A 509 37.19 -12.90 8.75
CA LEU A 509 36.63 -13.83 7.78
C LEU A 509 37.76 -14.58 7.02
N PRO A 510 37.62 -15.88 6.75
CA PRO A 510 38.62 -16.62 5.98
C PRO A 510 38.87 -15.94 4.62
N PRO A 511 40.10 -15.97 4.09
CA PRO A 511 40.42 -15.34 2.80
C PRO A 511 39.57 -15.99 1.71
N LEU A 512 38.50 -15.29 1.32
CA LEU A 512 37.65 -15.70 0.21
C LEU A 512 38.51 -15.63 -1.07
N LEU A 513 38.44 -16.69 -1.88
CA LEU A 513 39.03 -16.79 -3.22
C LEU A 513 38.80 -15.50 -4.03
N PRO A 514 39.64 -15.19 -5.04
CA PRO A 514 39.56 -13.95 -5.80
C PRO A 514 38.13 -13.71 -6.27
N MET A 515 37.43 -12.83 -5.57
CA MET A 515 36.03 -12.54 -5.84
C MET A 515 35.98 -11.95 -7.24
N SER A 516 35.36 -12.67 -8.18
CA SER A 516 34.88 -12.06 -9.42
C SER A 516 34.07 -10.81 -9.06
N THR A 517 34.16 -9.78 -9.90
CA THR A 517 33.66 -8.39 -9.77
C THR A 517 32.18 -8.18 -9.39
N THR A 518 31.46 -9.22 -9.00
CA THR A 518 30.13 -9.15 -8.39
C THR A 518 30.22 -8.74 -6.92
N SER A 519 30.34 -7.43 -6.67
CA SER A 519 30.13 -6.76 -5.37
C SER A 519 28.73 -6.99 -4.74
N LYS A 520 27.91 -7.90 -5.29
CA LYS A 520 26.51 -8.12 -4.90
C LYS A 520 26.34 -8.95 -3.62
N SER A 521 27.37 -9.64 -3.14
CA SER A 521 27.20 -10.69 -2.13
C SER A 521 27.56 -10.30 -0.69
N LEU A 522 28.02 -9.09 -0.38
CA LEU A 522 28.45 -8.79 0.98
C LEU A 522 27.32 -8.22 1.85
N VAL A 523 26.57 -7.23 1.35
CA VAL A 523 25.45 -6.63 2.11
C VAL A 523 24.35 -7.64 2.41
N GLU A 524 24.12 -8.60 1.51
CA GLU A 524 23.11 -9.65 1.68
C GLU A 524 23.55 -10.77 2.64
N THR A 525 24.84 -10.84 3.00
CA THR A 525 25.40 -11.90 3.85
C THR A 525 25.89 -11.40 5.22
N LEU A 526 25.98 -10.07 5.41
CA LEU A 526 26.37 -9.49 6.69
C LEU A 526 25.24 -9.66 7.74
N PRO A 527 25.55 -10.13 8.96
CA PRO A 527 24.66 -10.02 10.11
C PRO A 527 24.12 -8.60 10.28
N GLN A 528 22.91 -8.48 10.85
CA GLN A 528 22.22 -7.19 10.99
C GLN A 528 23.08 -6.12 11.66
N SER A 529 23.77 -6.46 12.75
CA SER A 529 24.65 -5.55 13.50
C SER A 529 25.81 -5.02 12.64
N GLU A 530 26.35 -5.83 11.74
CA GLU A 530 27.47 -5.44 10.87
C GLU A 530 26.99 -4.62 9.67
N SER A 531 25.80 -4.94 9.16
CA SER A 531 25.11 -4.12 8.15
C SER A 531 24.81 -2.72 8.69
N GLU A 532 24.33 -2.61 9.93
CA GLU A 532 24.08 -1.32 10.60
C GLU A 532 25.34 -0.47 10.69
N VAL A 533 26.48 -1.06 11.09
CA VAL A 533 27.78 -0.37 11.13
C VAL A 533 28.24 0.04 9.73
N PHE A 534 28.14 -0.84 8.74
CA PHE A 534 28.53 -0.55 7.37
C PHE A 534 27.76 0.65 6.79
N PHE A 535 26.43 0.66 6.92
CA PHE A 535 25.60 1.74 6.40
C PHE A 535 25.65 3.01 7.23
N ALA A 536 25.98 2.93 8.53
CA ALA A 536 26.29 4.11 9.33
C ALA A 536 27.57 4.81 8.83
N LEU A 537 28.63 4.04 8.56
CA LEU A 537 29.88 4.56 7.98
C LEU A 537 29.66 5.14 6.58
N LEU A 538 28.90 4.43 5.75
CA LEU A 538 28.53 4.90 4.41
C LEU A 538 27.72 6.20 4.47
N GLY A 539 26.73 6.26 5.37
CA GLY A 539 25.89 7.42 5.59
C GLY A 539 26.67 8.65 6.04
N HIS A 540 27.66 8.46 6.92
CA HIS A 540 28.58 9.53 7.32
C HIS A 540 29.42 10.06 6.15
N GLN A 541 29.90 9.17 5.28
CA GLN A 541 30.65 9.59 4.09
C GLN A 541 29.79 10.31 3.05
N VAL A 542 28.52 9.90 2.90
CA VAL A 542 27.53 10.63 2.08
C VAL A 542 27.30 12.04 2.63
N ASP A 543 27.26 12.21 3.95
CA ASP A 543 27.16 13.53 4.58
C ASP A 543 28.42 14.39 4.37
N ILE A 544 29.61 13.79 4.31
CA ILE A 544 30.85 14.52 3.93
C ILE A 544 30.78 15.00 2.48
N LEU A 545 30.22 14.20 1.57
CA LEU A 545 30.00 14.61 0.18
C LEU A 545 29.01 15.78 0.08
N ARG A 546 27.98 15.86 0.94
CA ARG A 546 27.07 17.00 1.04
C ARG A 546 27.82 18.30 1.33
N SER A 547 28.80 18.27 2.25
CA SER A 547 29.63 19.41 2.58
C SER A 547 30.50 19.88 1.40
N ALA A 548 31.03 18.94 0.61
CA ALA A 548 31.83 19.25 -0.58
C ALA A 548 31.00 19.78 -1.77
N VAL A 549 29.78 19.26 -1.97
CA VAL A 549 28.88 19.71 -3.04
C VAL A 549 28.32 21.11 -2.75
N ASN A 550 28.03 21.42 -1.48
CA ASN A 550 27.63 22.78 -1.07
C ASN A 550 28.73 23.83 -1.32
N GLN A 551 30.01 23.43 -1.37
CA GLN A 551 31.14 24.31 -1.71
C GLN A 551 31.35 24.50 -3.21
N MET A 552 30.73 23.68 -4.07
CA MET A 552 30.80 23.82 -5.53
C MET A 552 29.60 24.56 -6.14
N ILE A 553 28.54 24.81 -5.34
CA ILE A 553 27.30 25.47 -5.77
C ILE A 553 27.22 26.94 -5.26
N CYS A 554 28.12 27.33 -4.35
CA CYS A 554 28.48 28.74 -4.08
C CYS A 554 29.72 29.09 -4.87
#